data_AF-I2G9F1-F1
#
_entry.id   AF-I2G9F1-F1
#
_cell.length_a   1.000
_cell.length_b   1.000
_cell.length_c   1.000
_cell.angle_alpha   90.00
_cell.angle_beta   90.00
_cell.angle_gamma   90.00
#
_symmetry.space_group_name_H-M   'P 1'
#
loop_
_entity.id
_entity.type
_entity.pdbx_description
1 polymer ?
#
loop_
_entity_poly.entity_id
_entity_poly.type
_entity_poly.pdbx_seq_one_letter_code
_entity_poly.pdbx_strand_id
1 'polypeptide(L)'
;DRGIDCLPLNIILESLVELYKCKNSEIDCQLCEAVPPNKATSMCEQCRVSYCEGCLKIYHPKRGPLASHTLSAPSNNQCVLKHRGGVLKCSEHAEENISMYCVLCKMPVCYLCFEEGRHCGHEARALGTMYKEQKVEMTSRGDRLKDKKKNLNDFIQTLDVHVSKVQENGVDFESRVVAQIDELIGALEEKKTQLIASIGGRVAGKLDILNKQREECSSNHRMMTGLLAYVDEVTKEEDPAVFLLISSALSSRLLHTLDTWIGRHGLLPEENSEMELGLETSDVLNALNRCDFVKVVTPIRIDK
;
A
#
# COMPACT_ATOMS: atom_id res chain seq x y z
N ASP A 1 18.57 54.39 23.52
CA ASP A 1 17.78 53.65 24.53
C ASP A 1 16.28 53.89 24.48
N ARG A 2 15.58 53.31 23.50
CA ARG A 2 14.13 53.04 23.61
C ARG A 2 13.86 51.69 22.93
N GLY A 3 14.15 50.59 23.63
CA GLY A 3 14.15 49.23 23.09
C GLY A 3 12.80 48.79 22.52
N ILE A 4 12.02 48.02 23.29
CA ILE A 4 10.78 47.38 22.84
C ILE A 4 9.68 48.42 22.48
N ASP A 5 9.75 49.62 23.05
CA ASP A 5 8.77 50.71 22.86
C ASP A 5 8.78 51.36 21.46
N CYS A 6 9.80 51.05 20.63
CA CYS A 6 9.88 51.54 19.25
C CYS A 6 9.33 50.56 18.21
N LEU A 7 8.82 49.40 18.62
CA LEU A 7 8.19 48.46 17.71
C LEU A 7 6.79 48.96 17.33
N PRO A 8 6.44 49.03 16.03
CA PRO A 8 5.12 49.47 15.61
C PRO A 8 4.05 48.51 16.13
N LEU A 9 3.06 49.05 16.84
CA LEU A 9 1.89 48.30 17.33
C LEU A 9 1.16 47.65 16.16
N ASN A 10 0.91 46.34 16.26
CA ASN A 10 0.16 45.60 15.25
C ASN A 10 -1.34 45.77 15.50
N ILE A 11 -1.85 46.94 15.12
CA ILE A 11 -3.26 47.34 15.29
C ILE A 11 -4.22 46.37 14.60
N ILE A 12 -3.77 45.71 13.51
CA ILE A 12 -4.55 44.68 12.83
C ILE A 12 -4.72 43.45 13.72
N LEU A 13 -3.63 42.97 14.33
CA LEU A 13 -3.70 41.84 15.27
C LEU A 13 -4.49 42.19 16.52
N GLU A 14 -4.33 43.38 17.08
CA GLU A 14 -5.11 43.84 18.22
C GLU A 14 -6.62 43.85 17.91
N SER A 15 -7.00 44.44 16.77
CA SER A 15 -8.39 44.44 16.29
C SER A 15 -8.91 43.03 16.03
N LEU A 16 -8.07 42.11 15.53
CA LEU A 16 -8.44 40.71 15.34
C LEU A 16 -8.62 39.99 16.67
N VAL A 17 -7.70 40.17 17.62
CA VAL A 17 -7.77 39.59 18.97
C VAL A 17 -9.02 40.08 19.69
N GLU A 18 -9.33 41.37 19.63
CA GLU A 18 -10.56 41.94 20.17
C GLU A 18 -11.81 41.40 19.47
N LEU A 19 -11.76 41.22 18.14
CA LEU A 19 -12.86 40.59 17.41
C LEU A 19 -13.07 39.13 17.84
N TYR A 20 -12.00 38.36 18.04
CA TYR A 20 -12.09 36.99 18.56
C TYR A 20 -12.59 36.96 20.01
N LYS A 21 -12.12 37.88 20.87
CA LYS A 21 -12.64 38.05 22.24
C LYS A 21 -14.13 38.40 22.23
N CYS A 22 -14.55 39.35 21.39
CA CYS A 22 -15.95 39.77 21.27
C CYS A 22 -16.85 38.67 20.66
N LYS A 23 -16.32 37.80 19.79
CA LYS A 23 -17.04 36.62 19.26
C LYS A 23 -17.16 35.47 20.26
N ASN A 24 -16.18 35.29 21.14
CA ASN A 24 -16.17 34.24 22.15
C ASN A 24 -16.66 34.72 23.54
N SER A 25 -17.02 35.99 23.69
CA SER A 25 -17.55 36.53 24.94
C SER A 25 -19.05 36.25 25.03
N GLU A 26 -19.44 35.49 26.05
CA GLU A 26 -20.84 35.33 26.44
C GLU A 26 -21.38 36.68 26.92
N ILE A 27 -22.49 37.12 26.34
CA ILE A 27 -23.11 38.42 26.66
C ILE A 27 -23.94 38.27 27.93
N ASP A 28 -23.73 39.15 28.90
CA ASP A 28 -24.47 39.13 30.17
C ASP A 28 -25.81 39.86 30.07
N CYS A 29 -26.77 39.45 30.89
CA CYS A 29 -28.06 40.11 31.04
C CYS A 29 -27.87 41.49 31.69
N GLN A 30 -28.39 42.53 31.03
CA GLN A 30 -28.24 43.92 31.48
C GLN A 30 -29.23 44.32 32.58
N LEU A 31 -30.19 43.44 32.91
CA LEU A 31 -31.25 43.68 33.89
C LEU A 31 -31.29 42.59 34.98
N CYS A 32 -30.21 41.85 35.13
CA CYS A 32 -30.06 40.93 36.25
C CYS A 32 -29.54 41.68 37.47
N GLU A 33 -30.24 41.54 38.61
CA GLU A 33 -29.77 42.01 39.91
C GLU A 33 -28.79 41.02 40.59
N ALA A 34 -28.59 39.84 39.99
CA ALA A 34 -27.64 38.84 40.45
C ALA A 34 -26.18 39.24 40.15
N VAL A 35 -25.24 38.87 41.05
CA VAL A 35 -23.80 39.10 40.89
C VAL A 35 -23.05 37.76 40.98
N PRO A 36 -22.39 37.28 39.90
CA PRO A 36 -22.38 37.88 38.56
C PRO A 36 -23.74 37.76 37.85
N PRO A 37 -24.07 38.68 36.91
CA PRO A 37 -25.31 38.62 36.13
C PRO A 37 -25.42 37.31 35.33
N ASN A 38 -26.66 36.83 35.14
CA ASN A 38 -26.89 35.65 34.31
C ASN A 38 -26.60 35.94 32.84
N LYS A 39 -26.19 34.91 32.08
CA LYS A 39 -25.96 35.03 30.64
C LYS A 39 -27.24 35.38 29.88
N ALA A 40 -27.13 36.32 28.96
CA ALA A 40 -28.21 36.72 28.08
C ALA A 40 -28.46 35.62 27.05
N THR A 41 -29.73 35.29 26.86
CA THR A 41 -30.19 34.30 25.88
C THR A 41 -30.88 34.97 24.70
N SER A 42 -31.30 36.23 24.83
CA SER A 42 -32.00 36.97 23.78
C SER A 42 -31.73 38.47 23.89
N MET A 43 -31.65 39.16 22.76
CA MET A 43 -31.53 40.60 22.66
C MET A 43 -32.71 41.16 21.88
N CYS A 44 -33.32 42.23 22.39
CA CYS A 44 -34.36 42.94 21.66
C CYS A 44 -33.73 43.96 20.71
N GLU A 45 -34.05 43.88 19.42
CA GLU A 45 -33.45 44.75 18.39
C GLU A 45 -33.90 46.20 18.52
N GLN A 46 -35.15 46.42 18.93
CA GLN A 46 -35.75 47.73 19.11
C GLN A 46 -35.31 48.38 20.43
N CYS A 47 -35.24 47.62 21.53
CA CYS A 47 -34.78 48.13 22.83
C CYS A 47 -33.25 48.17 22.94
N ARG A 48 -32.53 47.38 22.13
CA ARG A 48 -31.08 47.16 22.20
C ARG A 48 -30.58 46.69 23.57
N VAL A 49 -31.42 45.91 24.26
CA VAL A 49 -31.12 45.33 25.59
C VAL A 49 -31.02 43.81 25.48
N SER A 50 -30.02 43.24 26.15
CA SER A 50 -29.82 41.79 26.24
C SER A 50 -30.34 41.24 27.57
N TYR A 51 -31.14 40.18 27.49
CA TYR A 51 -31.88 39.58 28.61
C TYR A 51 -31.49 38.12 28.78
N CYS A 52 -31.33 37.67 30.03
CA CYS A 52 -31.42 36.24 30.35
C CYS A 52 -32.88 35.80 30.29
N GLU A 53 -33.12 34.49 30.29
CA GLU A 53 -34.48 33.95 30.18
C GLU A 53 -35.42 34.44 31.31
N GLY A 54 -34.90 34.62 32.52
CA GLY A 54 -35.66 35.14 33.66
C GLY A 54 -36.06 36.61 33.48
N CYS A 55 -35.09 37.48 33.19
CA CYS A 55 -35.33 38.90 33.01
C CYS A 55 -36.17 39.20 31.75
N LEU A 56 -36.06 38.38 30.70
CA LEU A 56 -36.89 38.52 29.50
C LEU A 56 -38.38 38.38 29.84
N LYS A 57 -38.76 37.37 30.65
CA LYS A 57 -40.16 37.12 31.02
C LYS A 57 -40.74 38.23 31.92
N ILE A 58 -39.90 38.84 32.75
CA ILE A 58 -40.31 39.85 33.73
C ILE A 58 -40.38 41.24 33.07
N TYR A 59 -39.33 41.64 32.35
CA TYR A 59 -39.16 43.02 31.87
C TYR A 59 -39.45 43.18 30.36
N HIS A 60 -39.56 42.07 29.61
CA HIS A 60 -39.91 42.09 28.18
C HIS A 60 -40.94 40.98 27.84
N PRO A 61 -42.14 41.01 28.45
CA PRO A 61 -43.15 40.01 28.17
C PRO A 61 -43.72 40.20 26.75
N LYS A 62 -43.99 39.10 26.04
CA LYS A 62 -44.59 39.09 24.68
C LYS A 62 -46.07 39.49 24.67
N ARG A 63 -46.43 40.62 25.30
CA ARG A 63 -47.79 41.16 25.37
C ARG A 63 -47.74 42.69 25.44
N GLY A 64 -48.79 43.34 24.96
CA GLY A 64 -48.86 44.80 24.92
C GLY A 64 -47.90 45.40 23.86
N PRO A 65 -47.42 46.64 24.06
CA PRO A 65 -46.63 47.36 23.05
C PRO A 65 -45.35 46.65 22.61
N LEU A 66 -44.73 45.86 23.51
CA LEU A 66 -43.49 45.14 23.28
C LEU A 66 -43.66 43.85 22.46
N ALA A 67 -44.89 43.39 22.20
CA ALA A 67 -45.15 42.20 21.40
C ALA A 67 -44.70 42.37 19.93
N SER A 68 -44.58 43.61 19.46
CA SER A 68 -44.09 43.94 18.12
C SER A 68 -42.57 43.94 17.99
N HIS A 69 -41.84 43.77 19.10
CA HIS A 69 -40.39 43.79 19.09
C HIS A 69 -39.80 42.43 18.69
N THR A 70 -38.71 42.48 17.93
CA THR A 70 -37.99 41.32 17.43
C THR A 70 -36.89 40.96 18.42
N LEU A 71 -36.87 39.69 18.83
CA LEU A 71 -35.83 39.13 19.69
C LEU A 71 -34.89 38.28 18.82
N SER A 72 -33.61 38.60 18.84
CA SER A 72 -32.56 37.83 18.16
C SER A 72 -31.52 37.33 19.16
N ALA A 73 -30.63 36.45 18.72
CA ALA A 73 -29.52 36.01 19.55
C ALA A 73 -28.65 37.25 19.90
N PRO A 74 -28.19 37.35 21.16
CA PRO A 74 -27.35 38.47 21.57
C PRO A 74 -26.09 38.46 20.71
N SER A 75 -25.89 39.54 19.95
CA SER A 75 -24.79 39.67 19.00
C SER A 75 -23.94 40.88 19.38
N ASN A 76 -22.62 40.67 19.49
CA ASN A 76 -21.68 41.71 19.87
C ASN A 76 -21.33 42.65 18.70
N ASN A 77 -22.27 42.84 17.76
CA ASN A 77 -22.07 43.54 16.49
C ASN A 77 -21.64 45.00 16.67
N GLN A 78 -21.85 45.58 17.87
CA GLN A 78 -21.43 46.92 18.23
C GLN A 78 -19.91 47.04 18.52
N CYS A 79 -19.25 45.94 18.87
CA CYS A 79 -17.80 45.87 19.10
C CYS A 79 -17.01 45.94 17.77
N VAL A 80 -17.58 45.44 16.67
CA VAL A 80 -16.92 45.31 15.35
C VAL A 80 -16.73 46.66 14.62
N LEU A 81 -17.58 47.65 14.90
CA LEU A 81 -17.60 48.93 14.16
C LEU A 81 -16.60 49.98 14.69
N LYS A 82 -16.14 49.89 15.95
CA LYS A 82 -15.27 50.92 16.55
C LYS A 82 -13.83 50.90 16.02
N HIS A 83 -13.34 49.78 15.49
CA HIS A 83 -11.93 49.62 15.10
C HIS A 83 -11.65 49.70 13.59
N ARG A 84 -12.67 49.96 12.76
CA ARG A 84 -12.54 49.89 11.28
C ARG A 84 -12.50 51.23 10.53
N GLY A 85 -12.30 52.37 11.19
CA GLY A 85 -12.36 53.66 10.48
C GLY A 85 -11.75 54.90 11.14
N GLY A 86 -10.96 54.75 12.20
CA GLY A 86 -10.29 55.90 12.84
C GLY A 86 -9.04 56.34 12.07
N VAL A 87 -8.84 57.65 11.93
CA VAL A 87 -7.55 58.21 11.51
C VAL A 87 -6.52 57.92 12.61
N LEU A 88 -5.43 57.24 12.27
CA LEU A 88 -4.39 56.90 13.23
C LEU A 88 -3.66 58.17 13.69
N LYS A 89 -3.58 58.35 15.00
CA LYS A 89 -2.81 59.43 15.64
C LYS A 89 -1.34 59.03 15.79
N CYS A 90 -0.44 60.01 15.75
CA CYS A 90 0.97 59.78 15.99
C CYS A 90 1.20 59.45 17.48
N SER A 91 2.08 58.47 17.76
CA SER A 91 2.45 58.09 19.12
C SER A 91 3.27 59.14 19.86
N GLU A 92 3.95 60.02 19.12
CA GLU A 92 4.79 61.10 19.69
C GLU A 92 4.11 62.45 19.69
N HIS A 93 3.16 62.65 18.77
CA HIS A 93 2.43 63.88 18.57
C HIS A 93 0.93 63.57 18.61
N ALA A 94 0.35 63.47 19.81
CA ALA A 94 -1.01 62.97 20.02
C ALA A 94 -2.10 63.75 19.27
N GLU A 95 -1.86 65.04 18.99
CA GLU A 95 -2.78 65.89 18.24
C GLU A 95 -2.70 65.67 16.72
N GLU A 96 -1.56 65.16 16.24
CA GLU A 96 -1.27 64.99 14.82
C GLU A 96 -1.80 63.66 14.26
N ASN A 97 -2.34 63.75 13.04
CA ASN A 97 -2.75 62.59 12.27
C ASN A 97 -1.57 62.04 11.47
N ILE A 98 -1.47 60.71 11.37
CA ILE A 98 -0.56 60.06 10.43
C ILE A 98 -1.09 60.29 9.01
N SER A 99 -0.33 61.00 8.19
CA SER A 99 -0.79 61.53 6.90
C SER A 99 0.21 61.38 5.75
N MET A 100 1.47 61.04 6.06
CA MET A 100 2.55 60.87 5.08
C MET A 100 3.23 59.51 5.23
N TYR A 101 4.00 59.11 4.21
CA TYR A 101 4.81 57.90 4.23
C TYR A 101 6.26 58.26 3.95
N CYS A 102 7.14 57.98 4.92
CA CYS A 102 8.58 58.16 4.76
C CYS A 102 9.15 56.99 3.94
N VAL A 103 9.64 57.26 2.74
CA VAL A 103 10.13 56.24 1.80
C VAL A 103 11.40 55.58 2.32
N LEU A 104 12.30 56.38 2.91
CA LEU A 104 13.57 55.90 3.43
C LEU A 104 13.38 55.00 4.66
N CYS A 105 12.49 55.38 5.58
CA CYS A 105 12.19 54.60 6.79
C CYS A 105 11.10 53.53 6.59
N LYS A 106 10.45 53.53 5.42
CA LYS A 106 9.36 52.61 5.04
C LYS A 106 8.19 52.55 6.03
N MET A 107 7.84 53.68 6.63
CA MET A 107 6.81 53.75 7.67
C MET A 107 5.94 55.01 7.53
N PRO A 108 4.67 54.94 7.96
CA PRO A 108 3.78 56.09 7.92
C PRO A 108 4.14 57.06 9.07
N VAL A 109 4.09 58.36 8.81
CA VAL A 109 4.51 59.44 9.71
C VAL A 109 3.49 60.59 9.68
N CYS A 110 3.44 61.41 10.75
CA CYS A 110 2.71 62.68 10.75
C CYS A 110 3.58 63.84 10.24
N TYR A 111 2.99 65.04 10.12
CA TYR A 111 3.68 66.24 9.65
C TYR A 111 4.86 66.64 10.56
N LEU A 112 4.65 66.74 11.87
CA LEU A 112 5.71 67.13 12.81
C LEU A 112 6.88 66.14 12.84
N CYS A 113 6.62 64.83 12.78
CA CYS A 113 7.67 63.81 12.68
C CYS A 113 8.54 63.97 11.42
N PHE A 114 7.96 64.48 10.34
CA PHE A 114 8.63 64.70 9.06
C PHE A 114 9.37 66.02 9.00
N GLU A 115 8.75 67.13 9.43
CA GLU A 115 9.32 68.47 9.29
C GLU A 115 10.40 68.75 10.34
N GLU A 116 10.11 68.45 11.61
CA GLU A 116 10.95 68.83 12.76
C GLU A 116 11.49 67.60 13.53
N GLY A 117 10.95 66.43 13.24
CA GLY A 117 11.25 65.20 13.95
C GLY A 117 12.34 64.33 13.31
N ARG A 118 12.34 63.04 13.67
CA ARG A 118 13.36 62.06 13.26
C ARG A 118 13.38 61.73 11.76
N HIS A 119 12.40 62.21 11.00
CA HIS A 119 12.34 61.98 9.55
C HIS A 119 12.63 63.26 8.74
N CYS A 120 13.12 64.31 9.40
CA CYS A 120 13.58 65.54 8.75
C CYS A 120 14.66 65.22 7.70
N GLY A 121 14.48 65.75 6.48
CA GLY A 121 15.38 65.53 5.35
C GLY A 121 15.20 64.20 4.59
N HIS A 122 14.27 63.33 4.98
CA HIS A 122 13.92 62.14 4.19
C HIS A 122 12.93 62.44 3.07
N GLU A 123 12.81 61.56 2.06
CA GLU A 123 11.73 61.65 1.07
C GLU A 123 10.41 61.14 1.69
N ALA A 124 9.36 61.95 1.62
CA ALA A 124 8.00 61.56 1.97
C ALA A 124 7.06 61.57 0.77
N ARG A 125 6.12 60.64 0.76
CA ARG A 125 5.04 60.55 -0.24
C ARG A 125 3.68 60.62 0.45
N ALA A 126 2.66 61.03 -0.31
CA ALA A 126 1.28 61.03 0.17
C ALA A 126 0.86 59.62 0.60
N LEU A 127 0.39 59.48 1.84
CA LEU A 127 0.05 58.18 2.43
C LEU A 127 -1.00 57.42 1.62
N GLY A 128 -2.00 58.13 1.07
CA GLY A 128 -3.05 57.53 0.26
C GLY A 128 -2.54 56.92 -1.06
N THR A 129 -1.53 57.52 -1.70
CA THR A 129 -0.93 57.01 -2.93
C THR A 129 -0.10 55.77 -2.62
N MET A 130 0.80 55.86 -1.63
CA MET A 130 1.62 54.72 -1.19
C MET A 130 0.77 53.54 -0.71
N TYR A 131 -0.33 53.80 -0.01
CA TYR A 131 -1.29 52.78 0.39
C TYR A 131 -1.86 52.02 -0.82
N LYS A 132 -2.32 52.73 -1.86
CA LYS A 132 -2.89 52.10 -3.05
C LYS A 132 -1.84 51.25 -3.78
N GLU A 133 -0.65 51.79 -3.98
CA GLU A 133 0.47 51.09 -4.64
C GLU A 133 0.84 49.81 -3.88
N GLN A 134 1.14 49.92 -2.57
CA GLN A 134 1.52 48.77 -1.76
C GLN A 134 0.38 47.75 -1.63
N LYS A 135 -0.88 48.20 -1.54
CA LYS A 135 -2.03 47.29 -1.48
C LYS A 135 -2.18 46.49 -2.77
N VAL A 136 -2.04 47.12 -3.93
CA VAL A 136 -2.09 46.44 -5.23
C VAL A 136 -0.94 45.45 -5.35
N GLU A 137 0.28 45.85 -4.98
CA GLU A 137 1.45 44.98 -5.02
C GLU A 137 1.30 43.77 -4.08
N MET A 138 0.86 43.99 -2.84
CA MET A 138 0.65 42.92 -1.86
C MET A 138 -0.46 41.96 -2.29
N THR A 139 -1.53 42.47 -2.89
CA THR A 139 -2.61 41.64 -3.44
C THR A 139 -2.08 40.78 -4.59
N SER A 140 -1.35 41.40 -5.53
CA SER A 140 -0.73 40.69 -6.66
C SER A 140 0.25 39.59 -6.20
N ARG A 141 1.13 39.89 -5.23
CA ARG A 141 2.03 38.89 -4.62
C ARG A 141 1.26 37.78 -3.93
N GLY A 142 0.17 38.11 -3.22
CA GLY A 142 -0.71 37.16 -2.56
C GLY A 142 -1.42 36.23 -3.54
N ASP A 143 -1.91 36.75 -4.66
CA ASP A 143 -2.57 35.95 -5.69
C ASP A 143 -1.59 34.99 -6.38
N ARG A 144 -0.38 35.45 -6.71
CA ARG A 144 0.70 34.57 -7.21
C ARG A 144 1.05 33.45 -6.23
N LEU A 145 0.99 33.70 -4.92
CA LEU A 145 1.23 32.67 -3.91
C LEU A 145 0.06 31.68 -3.84
N LYS A 146 -1.19 32.13 -3.99
CA LYS A 146 -2.36 31.24 -4.07
C LYS A 146 -2.27 30.32 -5.29
N ASP A 147 -1.86 30.85 -6.44
CA ASP A 147 -1.67 30.06 -7.66
C ASP A 147 -0.57 29.00 -7.46
N LYS A 148 0.58 29.38 -6.88
CA LYS A 148 1.64 28.43 -6.54
C LYS A 148 1.18 27.35 -5.56
N LYS A 149 0.38 27.71 -4.54
CA LYS A 149 -0.19 26.76 -3.60
C LYS A 149 -1.12 25.76 -4.30
N LYS A 150 -1.94 26.24 -5.24
CA LYS A 150 -2.81 25.37 -6.04
C LYS A 150 -1.98 24.38 -6.87
N ASN A 151 -0.98 24.87 -7.60
CA ASN A 151 -0.09 24.02 -8.39
C ASN A 151 0.65 22.98 -7.53
N LEU A 152 1.07 23.36 -6.32
CA LEU A 152 1.70 22.42 -5.38
C LEU A 152 0.72 21.32 -4.94
N ASN A 153 -0.54 21.67 -4.64
CA ASN A 153 -1.56 20.68 -4.31
C ASN A 153 -1.84 19.73 -5.48
N ASP A 154 -1.95 20.26 -6.72
CA ASP A 154 -2.16 19.45 -7.92
C ASP A 154 -0.96 18.50 -8.16
N PHE A 155 0.26 18.98 -7.90
CA PHE A 155 1.47 18.17 -7.97
C PHE A 155 1.53 17.07 -6.91
N ILE A 156 1.12 17.38 -5.66
CA ILE A 156 1.01 16.36 -4.60
C ILE A 156 0.03 15.26 -5.00
N GLN A 157 -1.15 15.60 -5.53
CA GLN A 157 -2.11 14.62 -6.02
C GLN A 157 -1.53 13.77 -7.17
N THR A 158 -0.75 14.38 -8.06
CA THR A 158 -0.06 13.67 -9.13
C THR A 158 0.95 12.67 -8.56
N LEU A 159 1.73 13.08 -7.54
CA LEU A 159 2.67 12.19 -6.85
C LEU A 159 1.95 11.03 -6.16
N ASP A 160 0.82 11.27 -5.50
CA ASP A 160 0.02 10.22 -4.86
C ASP A 160 -0.41 9.15 -5.89
N VAL A 161 -0.87 9.57 -7.07
CA VAL A 161 -1.20 8.64 -8.17
C VAL A 161 0.03 7.84 -8.63
N HIS A 162 1.20 8.47 -8.75
CA HIS A 162 2.43 7.76 -9.10
C HIS A 162 2.84 6.73 -8.04
N VAL A 163 2.71 7.07 -6.75
CA VAL A 163 2.99 6.16 -5.64
C VAL A 163 2.06 4.94 -5.72
N SER A 164 0.76 5.15 -5.87
CA SER A 164 -0.22 4.06 -6.03
C SER A 164 0.12 3.18 -7.23
N LYS A 165 0.47 3.77 -8.37
CA LYS A 165 0.80 3.02 -9.59
C LYS A 165 2.07 2.18 -9.44
N VAL A 166 3.08 2.68 -8.74
CA VAL A 166 4.30 1.89 -8.43
C VAL A 166 3.95 0.71 -7.53
N GLN A 167 3.10 0.92 -6.52
CA GLN A 167 2.64 -0.15 -5.63
C GLN A 167 1.84 -1.23 -6.38
N GLU A 168 0.88 -0.82 -7.22
CA GLU A 168 0.09 -1.73 -8.06
C GLU A 168 0.98 -2.54 -9.01
N ASN A 169 1.90 -1.86 -9.71
CA ASN A 169 2.85 -2.52 -10.62
C ASN A 169 3.76 -3.51 -9.88
N GLY A 170 4.16 -3.19 -8.65
CA GLY A 170 4.95 -4.08 -7.81
C GLY A 170 4.19 -5.38 -7.50
N VAL A 171 2.95 -5.27 -7.03
CA VAL A 171 2.10 -6.41 -6.71
C VAL A 171 1.77 -7.24 -7.97
N ASP A 172 1.50 -6.59 -9.10
CA ASP A 172 1.25 -7.27 -10.37
C ASP A 172 2.51 -8.03 -10.86
N PHE A 173 3.68 -7.44 -10.70
CA PHE A 173 4.94 -8.10 -11.06
C PHE A 173 5.25 -9.29 -10.14
N GLU A 174 5.06 -9.13 -8.83
CA GLU A 174 5.17 -10.24 -7.87
C GLU A 174 4.23 -11.40 -8.24
N SER A 175 2.97 -11.10 -8.57
CA SER A 175 1.98 -12.10 -8.99
C SER A 175 2.41 -12.84 -10.26
N ARG A 176 3.00 -12.12 -11.23
CA ARG A 176 3.53 -12.73 -12.47
C ARG A 176 4.73 -13.63 -12.19
N VAL A 177 5.64 -13.23 -11.31
CA VAL A 177 6.79 -14.07 -10.90
C VAL A 177 6.30 -15.35 -10.26
N VAL A 178 5.36 -15.25 -9.31
CA VAL A 178 4.78 -16.44 -8.65
C VAL A 178 4.15 -17.37 -9.68
N ALA A 179 3.29 -16.85 -10.57
CA ALA A 179 2.63 -17.67 -11.59
C ALA A 179 3.62 -18.38 -12.53
N GLN A 180 4.69 -17.71 -12.97
CA GLN A 180 5.69 -18.30 -13.85
C GLN A 180 6.54 -19.37 -13.15
N ILE A 181 6.90 -19.16 -11.88
CA ILE A 181 7.64 -20.15 -11.10
C ILE A 181 6.76 -21.37 -10.80
N ASP A 182 5.48 -21.17 -10.45
CA ASP A 182 4.54 -22.25 -10.21
C ASP A 182 4.30 -23.10 -11.47
N GLU A 183 4.25 -22.48 -12.65
CA GLU A 183 4.18 -23.19 -13.93
C GLU A 183 5.42 -24.09 -14.16
N LEU A 184 6.63 -23.57 -13.87
CA LEU A 184 7.86 -24.36 -13.94
C LEU A 184 7.88 -25.51 -12.94
N ILE A 185 7.43 -25.27 -11.70
CA ILE A 185 7.29 -26.32 -10.67
C ILE A 185 6.34 -27.41 -11.17
N GLY A 186 5.19 -27.01 -11.73
CA GLY A 186 4.22 -27.95 -12.31
C GLY A 186 4.83 -28.84 -13.39
N ALA A 187 5.57 -28.24 -14.32
CA ALA A 187 6.26 -28.98 -15.38
C ALA A 187 7.32 -29.95 -14.84
N LEU A 188 8.06 -29.56 -13.79
CA LEU A 188 9.07 -30.42 -13.14
C LEU A 188 8.43 -31.60 -12.41
N GLU A 189 7.33 -31.38 -11.69
CA GLU A 189 6.58 -32.45 -11.03
C GLU A 189 5.98 -33.42 -12.06
N GLU A 190 5.43 -32.90 -13.18
CA GLU A 190 4.95 -33.76 -14.25
C GLU A 190 6.09 -34.62 -14.82
N LYS A 191 7.25 -34.04 -15.12
CA LYS A 191 8.42 -34.79 -15.61
C LYS A 191 8.90 -35.84 -14.62
N LYS A 192 8.90 -35.54 -13.32
CA LYS A 192 9.20 -36.51 -12.26
C LYS A 192 8.24 -37.69 -12.29
N THR A 193 6.93 -37.46 -12.40
CA THR A 193 5.95 -38.56 -12.50
C THR A 193 6.18 -39.43 -13.74
N GLN A 194 6.47 -38.82 -14.89
CA GLN A 194 6.78 -39.54 -16.14
C GLN A 194 8.03 -40.41 -16.02
N LEU A 195 9.11 -39.89 -15.43
CA LEU A 195 10.35 -40.63 -15.23
C LEU A 195 10.16 -41.82 -14.28
N ILE A 196 9.45 -41.64 -13.17
CA ILE A 196 9.13 -42.73 -12.23
C ILE A 196 8.28 -43.80 -12.92
N ALA A 197 7.28 -43.42 -13.70
CA ALA A 197 6.45 -44.36 -14.46
C ALA A 197 7.28 -45.16 -15.47
N SER A 198 8.24 -44.51 -16.15
CA SER A 198 9.15 -45.18 -17.08
C SER A 198 10.04 -46.21 -16.38
N ILE A 199 10.60 -45.87 -15.22
CA ILE A 199 11.37 -46.81 -14.38
C ILE A 199 10.50 -47.99 -13.99
N GLY A 200 9.28 -47.73 -13.50
CA GLY A 200 8.32 -48.76 -13.12
C GLY A 200 8.01 -49.72 -14.28
N GLY A 201 7.80 -49.20 -15.48
CA GLY A 201 7.58 -50.01 -16.69
C GLY A 201 8.77 -50.88 -17.05
N ARG A 202 10.01 -50.37 -16.95
CA ARG A 202 11.24 -51.15 -17.21
C ARG A 202 11.42 -52.28 -16.19
N VAL A 203 11.19 -51.99 -14.92
CA VAL A 203 11.25 -53.00 -13.85
C VAL A 203 10.19 -54.08 -14.08
N ALA A 204 8.95 -53.68 -14.38
CA ALA A 204 7.87 -54.63 -14.66
C ALA A 204 8.20 -55.53 -15.87
N GLY A 205 8.74 -54.96 -16.94
CA GLY A 205 9.16 -55.72 -18.13
C GLY A 205 10.25 -56.74 -17.83
N LYS A 206 11.32 -56.34 -17.12
CA LYS A 206 12.38 -57.27 -16.72
C LYS A 206 11.86 -58.39 -15.81
N LEU A 207 11.00 -58.05 -14.85
CA LEU A 207 10.39 -59.03 -13.95
C LEU A 207 9.48 -60.01 -14.71
N ASP A 208 8.73 -59.55 -15.72
CA ASP A 208 7.88 -60.42 -16.55
C ASP A 208 8.72 -61.48 -17.29
N ILE A 209 9.83 -61.07 -17.92
CA ILE A 209 10.76 -61.99 -18.60
C ILE A 209 11.33 -63.01 -17.61
N LEU A 210 11.89 -62.55 -16.50
CA LEU A 210 12.51 -63.43 -15.50
C LEU A 210 11.50 -64.40 -14.85
N ASN A 211 10.27 -63.94 -14.59
CA ASN A 211 9.22 -64.80 -14.03
C ASN A 211 8.74 -65.85 -15.03
N LYS A 212 8.59 -65.50 -16.31
CA LYS A 212 8.28 -66.48 -17.37
C LYS A 212 9.37 -67.54 -17.48
N GLN A 213 10.64 -67.11 -17.56
CA GLN A 213 11.77 -68.03 -17.59
C GLN A 213 11.80 -68.94 -16.34
N ARG A 214 11.48 -68.40 -15.16
CA ARG A 214 11.38 -69.17 -13.91
C ARG A 214 10.26 -70.21 -13.95
N GLU A 215 9.08 -69.85 -14.45
CA GLU A 215 7.95 -70.78 -14.57
C GLU A 215 8.25 -71.92 -15.54
N GLU A 216 8.85 -71.62 -16.70
CA GLU A 216 9.28 -72.61 -17.68
C GLU A 216 10.36 -73.55 -17.11
N CYS A 217 11.40 -73.01 -16.48
CA CYS A 217 12.44 -73.79 -15.80
C CYS A 217 11.84 -74.70 -14.73
N SER A 218 10.90 -74.19 -13.93
CA SER A 218 10.25 -74.96 -12.85
C SER A 218 9.40 -76.10 -13.42
N SER A 219 8.65 -75.86 -14.49
CA SER A 219 7.84 -76.87 -15.17
C SER A 219 8.71 -78.00 -15.72
N ASN A 220 9.79 -77.65 -16.42
CA ASN A 220 10.72 -78.63 -16.99
C ASN A 220 11.45 -79.42 -15.90
N HIS A 221 11.90 -78.75 -14.83
CA HIS A 221 12.48 -79.44 -13.68
C HIS A 221 11.53 -80.49 -13.09
N ARG A 222 10.24 -80.16 -12.90
CA ARG A 222 9.24 -81.13 -12.41
C ARG A 222 9.08 -82.32 -13.35
N MET A 223 9.01 -82.06 -14.66
CA MET A 223 8.92 -83.12 -15.67
C MET A 223 10.15 -84.05 -15.62
N MET A 224 11.35 -83.49 -15.56
CA MET A 224 12.60 -84.24 -15.47
C MET A 224 12.66 -85.08 -14.18
N THR A 225 12.28 -84.50 -13.04
CA THR A 225 12.21 -85.22 -11.76
C THR A 225 11.28 -86.43 -11.83
N GLY A 226 10.10 -86.28 -12.44
CA GLY A 226 9.17 -87.40 -12.62
C GLY A 226 9.70 -88.47 -13.58
N LEU A 227 10.36 -88.07 -14.66
CA LEU A 227 10.97 -88.99 -15.62
C LEU A 227 12.13 -89.78 -14.98
N LEU A 228 12.99 -89.12 -14.21
CA LEU A 228 14.10 -89.77 -13.49
C LEU A 228 13.58 -90.75 -12.44
N ALA A 229 12.55 -90.39 -11.67
CA ALA A 229 11.93 -91.32 -10.72
C ALA A 229 11.36 -92.57 -11.42
N TYR A 230 10.78 -92.41 -12.61
CA TYR A 230 10.30 -93.55 -13.40
C TYR A 230 11.45 -94.40 -13.94
N VAL A 231 12.54 -93.79 -14.40
CA VAL A 231 13.76 -94.52 -14.78
C VAL A 231 14.28 -95.35 -13.61
N ASP A 232 14.37 -94.75 -12.42
CA ASP A 232 14.85 -95.44 -11.22
C ASP A 232 13.99 -96.68 -10.91
N GLU A 233 12.66 -96.59 -11.02
CA GLU A 233 11.78 -97.75 -10.83
C GLU A 233 11.96 -98.81 -11.93
N VAL A 234 12.00 -98.41 -13.21
CA VAL A 234 12.19 -99.36 -14.33
C VAL A 234 13.54 -100.08 -14.24
N THR A 235 14.59 -99.42 -13.75
CA THR A 235 15.92 -100.04 -13.57
C THR A 235 16.00 -101.09 -12.46
N LYS A 236 14.99 -101.16 -11.58
CA LYS A 236 14.88 -102.20 -10.54
C LYS A 236 14.18 -103.47 -11.05
N GLU A 237 13.63 -103.46 -12.27
CA GLU A 237 12.94 -104.61 -12.83
C GLU A 237 13.91 -105.78 -13.06
N GLU A 238 13.58 -106.95 -12.52
CA GLU A 238 14.44 -108.14 -12.58
C GLU A 238 14.15 -109.00 -13.81
N ASP A 239 12.94 -108.91 -14.40
CA ASP A 239 12.58 -109.65 -15.61
C ASP A 239 13.11 -108.95 -16.88
N PRO A 240 14.00 -109.60 -17.66
CA PRO A 240 14.59 -108.99 -18.85
C PRO A 240 13.57 -108.66 -19.96
N ALA A 241 12.49 -109.42 -20.08
CA ALA A 241 11.49 -109.20 -21.13
C ALA A 241 10.60 -107.99 -20.83
N VAL A 242 10.16 -107.83 -19.57
CA VAL A 242 9.40 -106.67 -19.09
C VAL A 242 10.23 -105.39 -19.22
N PHE A 243 11.50 -105.43 -18.83
CA PHE A 243 12.41 -104.31 -18.98
C PHE A 243 12.58 -103.89 -20.45
N LEU A 244 12.88 -104.84 -21.34
CA LEU A 244 13.12 -104.54 -22.76
C LEU A 244 11.87 -103.98 -23.47
N LEU A 245 10.67 -104.38 -23.04
CA LEU A 245 9.40 -103.87 -23.60
C LEU A 245 9.24 -102.35 -23.42
N ILE A 246 9.75 -101.79 -22.31
CA ILE A 246 9.58 -100.37 -21.95
C ILE A 246 10.83 -99.54 -22.27
N SER A 247 12.02 -100.15 -22.18
CA SER A 247 13.33 -99.47 -22.27
C SER A 247 13.54 -98.62 -23.53
N SER A 248 13.10 -99.08 -24.70
CA SER A 248 13.28 -98.37 -25.99
C SER A 248 12.48 -97.06 -26.06
N ALA A 249 11.23 -97.10 -25.61
CA ALA A 249 10.35 -95.93 -25.53
C ALA A 249 10.85 -94.94 -24.45
N LEU A 250 11.31 -95.45 -23.31
CA LEU A 250 11.87 -94.63 -22.24
C LEU A 250 13.18 -93.94 -22.67
N SER A 251 14.08 -94.67 -23.32
CA SER A 251 15.34 -94.15 -23.87
C SER A 251 15.07 -93.04 -24.89
N SER A 252 14.10 -93.22 -25.79
CA SER A 252 13.69 -92.20 -26.76
C SER A 252 13.18 -90.93 -26.07
N ARG A 253 12.38 -91.06 -25.00
CA ARG A 253 11.88 -89.93 -24.20
C ARG A 253 12.98 -89.19 -23.44
N LEU A 254 13.96 -89.92 -22.90
CA LEU A 254 15.13 -89.33 -22.23
C LEU A 254 15.98 -88.53 -23.21
N LEU A 255 16.35 -89.12 -24.35
CA LEU A 255 17.14 -88.46 -25.39
C LEU A 255 16.42 -87.20 -25.91
N HIS A 256 15.11 -87.29 -26.16
CA HIS A 256 14.32 -86.14 -26.55
C HIS A 256 14.34 -85.02 -25.49
N THR A 257 14.19 -85.36 -24.21
CA THR A 257 14.20 -84.36 -23.11
C THR A 257 15.57 -83.68 -22.98
N LEU A 258 16.65 -84.44 -23.14
CA LEU A 258 18.02 -83.92 -23.15
C LEU A 258 18.25 -82.97 -24.34
N ASP A 259 17.82 -83.35 -25.54
CA ASP A 259 18.04 -82.56 -26.76
C ASP A 259 17.19 -81.28 -26.79
N THR A 260 15.95 -81.34 -26.30
CA THR A 260 14.98 -80.25 -26.47
C THR A 260 15.10 -79.10 -25.49
N TRP A 261 15.43 -79.32 -24.22
CA TRP A 261 15.52 -78.24 -23.22
C TRP A 261 16.97 -77.87 -22.91
N ILE A 262 17.80 -78.85 -22.56
CA ILE A 262 19.22 -78.62 -22.22
C ILE A 262 20.01 -78.13 -23.45
N GLY A 263 19.66 -78.61 -24.64
CA GLY A 263 20.29 -78.18 -25.90
C GLY A 263 19.86 -76.79 -26.39
N ARG A 264 18.68 -76.29 -26.00
CA ARG A 264 18.11 -75.02 -26.51
C ARG A 264 18.24 -73.83 -25.56
N HIS A 265 18.17 -74.05 -24.25
CA HIS A 265 18.24 -72.98 -23.26
C HIS A 265 19.46 -73.21 -22.37
N GLY A 266 20.46 -72.33 -22.44
CA GLY A 266 21.52 -72.31 -21.45
C GLY A 266 20.95 -72.01 -20.05
N LEU A 267 21.62 -72.47 -18.98
CA LEU A 267 21.24 -72.17 -17.59
C LEU A 267 21.64 -70.74 -17.17
N LEU A 268 21.38 -69.76 -18.04
CA LEU A 268 21.70 -68.36 -17.83
C LEU A 268 20.40 -67.53 -17.83
N PRO A 269 20.29 -66.50 -16.97
CA PRO A 269 19.18 -65.56 -17.03
C PRO A 269 19.10 -64.89 -18.40
N GLU A 270 17.89 -64.75 -18.94
CA GLU A 270 17.64 -64.02 -20.18
C GLU A 270 17.78 -62.50 -20.02
N GLU A 271 17.73 -62.00 -18.78
CA GLU A 271 17.86 -60.59 -18.45
C GLU A 271 18.83 -60.36 -17.29
N ASN A 272 19.51 -59.21 -17.33
CA ASN A 272 20.45 -58.82 -16.27
C ASN A 272 19.73 -58.11 -15.11
N SER A 273 20.33 -58.14 -13.93
CA SER A 273 19.77 -57.55 -12.70
C SER A 273 19.98 -56.03 -12.59
N GLU A 274 20.76 -55.43 -13.48
CA GLU A 274 21.16 -54.02 -13.36
C GLU A 274 20.19 -53.07 -14.07
N MET A 275 20.04 -51.87 -13.55
CA MET A 275 19.28 -50.78 -14.16
C MET A 275 20.26 -49.71 -14.62
N GLU A 276 20.64 -49.77 -15.89
CA GLU A 276 21.55 -48.80 -16.53
C GLU A 276 20.80 -47.49 -16.80
N LEU A 277 20.58 -46.69 -15.75
CA LEU A 277 19.90 -45.40 -15.81
C LEU A 277 20.79 -44.31 -15.22
N GLY A 278 20.96 -43.22 -15.96
CA GLY A 278 21.59 -41.98 -15.48
C GLY A 278 20.60 -40.82 -15.54
N LEU A 279 20.65 -39.94 -14.54
CA LEU A 279 19.88 -38.70 -14.51
C LEU A 279 20.85 -37.52 -14.49
N GLU A 280 20.74 -36.63 -15.49
CA GLU A 280 21.53 -35.41 -15.58
C GLU A 280 20.61 -34.18 -15.44
N THR A 281 20.92 -33.31 -14.48
CA THR A 281 20.11 -32.11 -14.16
C THR A 281 20.89 -30.81 -14.26
N SER A 282 22.19 -30.89 -14.59
CA SER A 282 23.14 -29.78 -14.62
C SER A 282 22.65 -28.62 -15.51
N ASP A 283 22.14 -28.92 -16.69
CA ASP A 283 21.68 -27.90 -17.65
C ASP A 283 20.42 -27.17 -17.18
N VAL A 284 19.50 -27.89 -16.53
CA VAL A 284 18.27 -27.31 -15.98
C VAL A 284 18.60 -26.40 -14.79
N LEU A 285 19.50 -26.84 -13.92
CA LEU A 285 19.98 -26.01 -12.80
C LEU A 285 20.72 -24.76 -13.30
N ASN A 286 21.54 -24.90 -14.34
CA ASN A 286 22.22 -23.78 -14.98
C ASN A 286 21.23 -22.80 -15.64
N ALA A 287 20.14 -23.29 -16.23
CA ALA A 287 19.08 -22.45 -16.79
C ALA A 287 18.33 -21.68 -15.68
N LEU A 288 17.96 -22.35 -14.59
CA LEU A 288 17.31 -21.72 -13.43
C LEU A 288 18.19 -20.64 -12.79
N ASN A 289 19.49 -20.89 -12.65
CA ASN A 289 20.44 -19.91 -12.11
C ASN A 289 20.63 -18.68 -13.02
N ARG A 290 20.27 -18.78 -14.30
CA ARG A 290 20.30 -17.66 -15.26
C ARG A 290 18.99 -16.87 -15.32
N CYS A 291 17.94 -17.33 -14.66
CA CYS A 291 16.68 -16.62 -14.53
C CYS A 291 16.80 -15.46 -13.53
N ASP A 292 17.60 -14.45 -13.89
CA ASP A 292 17.62 -13.17 -13.19
C ASP A 292 16.55 -12.23 -13.74
N PHE A 293 16.18 -11.20 -12.97
CA PHE A 293 15.24 -10.15 -13.37
C PHE A 293 15.76 -9.37 -14.59
N VAL A 294 15.44 -9.82 -15.81
CA VAL A 294 15.87 -9.14 -17.03
C VAL A 294 14.89 -8.02 -17.41
N LYS A 295 15.48 -6.81 -17.43
CA LYS A 295 15.01 -5.50 -17.93
C LYS A 295 14.24 -4.62 -16.93
N VAL A 296 15.03 -3.75 -16.30
CA VAL A 296 14.65 -2.36 -16.03
C VAL A 296 13.99 -1.81 -17.29
N VAL A 297 12.66 -1.77 -17.33
CA VAL A 297 11.93 -0.94 -18.29
C VAL A 297 12.34 0.48 -17.92
N THR A 298 13.17 1.07 -18.79
CA THR A 298 13.75 2.42 -18.75
C THR A 298 13.17 3.33 -17.66
N PRO A 299 14.00 3.91 -16.76
CA PRO A 299 13.52 4.94 -15.86
C PRO A 299 12.92 6.03 -16.73
N ILE A 300 11.62 6.30 -16.55
CA ILE A 300 10.97 7.46 -17.17
C ILE A 300 11.81 8.66 -16.71
N ARG A 301 12.58 9.24 -17.65
CA ARG A 301 13.33 10.47 -17.40
C ARG A 301 12.29 11.51 -16.98
N ILE A 302 12.32 11.88 -15.70
CA ILE A 302 11.70 13.12 -15.25
C ILE A 302 12.68 14.20 -15.68
N ASP A 303 12.48 14.73 -16.89
CA ASP A 303 13.19 15.93 -17.33
C ASP A 303 12.84 17.05 -16.33
N LYS A 304 13.90 17.57 -15.68
CA LYS A 304 13.82 18.66 -14.71
C LYS A 304 13.55 20.00 -15.38
#